data_AF-A0A7K2Z6Y4-F1
#
_entry.id   AF-A0A7K2Z6Y4-F1
#
_cell.length_a   1.000
_cell.length_b   1.000
_cell.length_c   1.000
_cell.angle_alpha   90.00
_cell.angle_beta   90.00
_cell.angle_gamma   90.00
#
_symmetry.space_group_name_H-M   'P 1'
#
loop_
_entity.id
_entity.type
_entity.pdbx_description
1 polymer ?
#
loop_
_entity_poly.entity_id
_entity_poly.type
_entity_poly.pdbx_seq_one_letter_code
_entity_poly.pdbx_strand_id
1 'polypeptide(L)'
;MATNDGTTVVTYASLDLAAASIDRQAKQLDQDLRAIKTMIASVSELWEGEAKTAYRAAQGRWDTQATGIKENLAQISRAVRDAETAYRSGDKRAAANFH
;
A
#
# COMPACT_ATOMS: atom_id res chain seq x y z
N MET A 1 -31.49 19.57 -9.56
CA MET A 1 -30.58 19.17 -10.66
C MET A 1 -29.51 18.29 -10.05
N ALA A 2 -29.54 17.00 -10.34
CA ALA A 2 -28.49 16.09 -9.94
C ALA A 2 -27.22 16.46 -10.73
N THR A 3 -26.18 16.91 -10.05
CA THR A 3 -24.82 17.02 -10.60
C THR A 3 -24.26 15.62 -10.82
N ASN A 4 -24.83 14.93 -11.81
CA ASN A 4 -24.26 13.75 -12.46
C ASN A 4 -23.67 14.18 -13.80
N ASP A 5 -22.86 15.24 -13.77
CA ASP A 5 -22.00 15.65 -14.89
C ASP A 5 -20.60 15.05 -14.68
N GLY A 6 -19.75 15.04 -15.70
CA GLY A 6 -18.46 14.33 -15.74
C GLY A 6 -17.54 14.42 -14.51
N THR A 7 -17.74 15.36 -13.59
CA THR A 7 -17.05 15.46 -12.30
C THR A 7 -17.07 14.16 -11.48
N THR A 8 -18.21 13.48 -11.34
CA THR A 8 -18.28 12.24 -10.53
C THR A 8 -17.54 11.08 -11.22
N VAL A 9 -17.66 10.97 -12.55
CA VAL A 9 -16.95 9.96 -13.36
C VAL A 9 -15.43 10.17 -13.31
N VAL A 10 -14.97 11.42 -13.44
CA VAL A 10 -13.55 11.80 -13.32
C VAL A 10 -13.02 11.47 -11.92
N THR A 11 -13.83 11.68 -10.89
CA THR A 11 -13.45 11.36 -9.50
C THR A 11 -13.31 9.85 -9.27
N TYR A 12 -14.18 9.02 -9.86
CA TYR A 12 -14.02 7.56 -9.76
C TYR A 12 -12.76 7.08 -10.48
N ALA A 13 -12.54 7.56 -11.71
CA ALA A 13 -11.36 7.20 -12.47
C ALA A 13 -10.06 7.62 -11.76
N SER A 14 -10.06 8.76 -11.05
CA SER A 14 -8.90 9.21 -10.29
C SER A 14 -8.64 8.37 -9.02
N LEU A 15 -9.69 7.91 -8.34
CA LEU A 15 -9.58 6.98 -7.20
C LEU A 15 -9.03 5.61 -7.63
N ASP A 16 -9.52 5.05 -8.74
CA ASP A 16 -9.01 3.80 -9.31
C ASP A 16 -7.52 3.92 -9.69
N LEU A 17 -7.15 5.02 -10.35
CA LEU A 17 -5.76 5.32 -10.70
C LEU A 17 -4.87 5.46 -9.45
N ALA A 18 -5.38 6.10 -8.39
CA ALA A 18 -4.67 6.24 -7.12
C ALA A 18 -4.44 4.87 -6.45
N ALA A 19 -5.46 4.02 -6.37
CA ALA A 19 -5.34 2.66 -5.84
C ALA A 19 -4.33 1.83 -6.64
N ALA A 20 -4.41 1.86 -7.96
CA ALA A 20 -3.45 1.16 -8.83
C ALA A 20 -2.02 1.71 -8.70
N SER A 21 -1.86 3.01 -8.47
CA SER A 21 -0.55 3.63 -8.18
C SER A 21 0.02 3.13 -6.85
N ILE A 22 -0.80 3.09 -5.79
CA ILE A 22 -0.41 2.60 -4.47
C ILE A 22 0.01 1.13 -4.56
N ASP A 23 -0.75 0.29 -5.25
CA ASP A 23 -0.42 -1.13 -5.44
C ASP A 23 0.92 -1.32 -6.18
N ARG A 24 1.22 -0.47 -7.17
CA ARG A 24 2.52 -0.48 -7.87
C ARG A 24 3.66 -0.05 -6.96
N GLN A 25 3.49 1.05 -6.23
CA GLN A 25 4.50 1.55 -5.30
C GLN A 25 4.78 0.54 -4.17
N ALA A 26 3.75 -0.15 -3.67
CA ALA A 26 3.90 -1.20 -2.68
C ALA A 26 4.72 -2.39 -3.19
N LYS A 27 4.49 -2.81 -4.45
CA LYS A 27 5.30 -3.86 -5.09
C LYS A 27 6.75 -3.44 -5.28
N GLN A 28 6.99 -2.21 -5.73
CA GLN A 28 8.34 -1.67 -5.89
C GLN A 28 9.07 -1.65 -4.54
N LEU A 29 8.40 -1.17 -3.49
CA LEU A 29 8.98 -1.13 -2.16
C LEU A 29 9.31 -2.53 -1.61
N ASP A 30 8.46 -3.54 -1.83
CA ASP A 30 8.77 -4.94 -1.45
C ASP A 30 10.04 -5.45 -2.17
N GLN A 31 10.22 -5.09 -3.45
CA GLN A 31 11.41 -5.44 -4.21
C GLN A 31 12.67 -4.74 -3.67
N ASP A 32 12.57 -3.44 -3.40
CA ASP A 32 13.69 -2.65 -2.87
C ASP A 32 14.12 -3.15 -1.48
N LEU A 33 13.16 -3.45 -0.60
CA LEU A 33 13.41 -4.01 0.72
C LEU A 33 14.09 -5.38 0.65
N ARG A 34 13.70 -6.23 -0.32
CA ARG A 34 14.38 -7.52 -0.57
C ARG A 34 15.79 -7.31 -1.08
N ALA A 35 16.00 -6.38 -2.01
CA ALA A 35 17.32 -6.09 -2.56
C ALA A 35 18.29 -5.62 -1.46
N ILE A 36 17.84 -4.70 -0.60
CA ILE A 36 18.63 -4.24 0.55
C ILE A 36 18.94 -5.41 1.50
N LYS A 37 17.94 -6.24 1.83
CA LYS A 37 18.14 -7.42 2.68
C LYS A 37 19.18 -8.39 2.11
N THR A 38 19.13 -8.66 0.81
CA THR A 38 20.12 -9.52 0.13
C THR A 38 21.51 -8.91 0.16
N MET A 39 21.62 -7.60 -0.08
CA MET A 39 22.91 -6.91 0.01
C MET A 39 23.50 -7.02 1.42
N ILE A 40 22.70 -6.76 2.45
CA ILE A 40 23.13 -6.88 3.85
C ILE A 40 23.52 -8.33 4.19
N ALA A 41 22.75 -9.32 3.71
CA ALA A 41 23.08 -10.73 3.92
C ALA A 41 24.47 -11.08 3.38
N SER A 42 24.81 -10.60 2.17
CA SER A 42 26.12 -10.85 1.57
C SER A 42 27.30 -10.28 2.37
N VAL A 43 27.17 -9.06 2.94
CA VAL A 43 28.23 -8.48 3.79
C VAL A 43 28.26 -9.10 5.19
N SER A 44 27.14 -9.68 5.65
CA SER A 44 27.06 -10.31 6.97
C SER A 44 27.85 -11.62 7.10
N GLU A 45 28.22 -12.23 5.97
CA GLU A 45 29.07 -13.44 5.95
C GLU A 45 30.45 -13.18 6.55
N LEU A 46 30.92 -11.93 6.51
CA LEU A 46 32.21 -11.49 7.06
C LEU A 46 32.14 -11.12 8.54
N TRP A 47 30.95 -11.14 9.17
CA TRP A 47 30.78 -10.75 10.56
C TRP A 47 30.86 -11.95 11.50
N GLU A 48 31.76 -11.83 12.48
CA GLU A 48 31.97 -12.84 13.53
C GLU A 48 31.70 -12.26 14.92
N GLY A 49 31.48 -13.15 15.89
CA GLY A 49 31.29 -12.78 17.30
C GLY A 49 30.11 -11.83 17.55
N GLU A 50 30.37 -10.75 18.28
CA GLU A 50 29.35 -9.77 18.72
C GLU A 50 28.65 -9.07 17.55
N ALA A 51 29.37 -8.79 16.45
CA ALA A 51 28.81 -8.18 15.25
C ALA A 51 27.70 -9.06 14.62
N LYS A 52 27.88 -10.39 14.65
CA LYS A 52 26.87 -11.34 14.14
C LYS A 52 25.60 -11.35 15.00
N THR A 53 25.73 -11.21 16.31
CA THR A 53 24.60 -11.10 17.24
C THR A 53 23.84 -9.79 17.04
N ALA A 54 24.57 -8.67 16.95
CA ALA A 54 23.98 -7.36 16.66
C ALA A 54 23.25 -7.34 15.32
N TYR A 55 23.82 -7.98 14.30
CA TYR A 55 23.17 -8.13 13.00
C TYR A 55 21.85 -8.91 13.08
N ARG A 56 21.82 -10.07 13.76
CA ARG A 56 20.58 -10.84 13.90
C ARG A 56 19.45 -10.02 14.54
N ALA A 57 19.78 -9.21 15.55
CA ALA A 57 18.81 -8.30 16.17
C ALA A 57 18.34 -7.21 15.19
N ALA A 58 19.26 -6.63 14.40
CA ALA A 58 18.91 -5.65 13.38
C ALA A 58 18.06 -6.26 12.25
N GLN A 59 18.36 -7.48 11.81
CA GLN A 59 17.59 -8.22 10.81
C GLN A 59 16.16 -8.49 11.29
N GLY A 60 15.98 -8.87 12.56
CA GLY A 60 14.65 -9.03 13.13
C GLY A 60 13.84 -7.74 13.11
N ARG A 61 14.44 -6.61 13.50
CA ARG A 61 13.78 -5.29 13.44
C ARG A 61 13.43 -4.89 12.00
N TRP A 62 14.34 -5.16 11.07
CA TRP A 62 14.11 -4.92 9.64
C TRP A 62 12.90 -5.70 9.12
N ASP A 63 12.84 -7.00 9.40
CA ASP A 63 11.75 -7.87 8.93
C ASP A 63 10.39 -7.41 9.49
N THR A 64 10.34 -6.99 10.75
CA THR A 64 9.15 -6.40 11.37
C THR A 64 8.73 -5.11 10.68
N GLN A 65 9.66 -4.18 10.44
CA GLN A 65 9.36 -2.89 9.80
C GLN A 65 8.91 -3.05 8.35
N ALA A 66 9.59 -3.90 7.58
CA ALA A 66 9.23 -4.21 6.20
C ALA A 66 7.81 -4.79 6.10
N THR A 67 7.47 -5.71 7.02
CA THR A 67 6.12 -6.29 7.11
C THR A 67 5.08 -5.21 7.43
N GLY A 68 5.36 -4.35 8.42
CA GLY A 68 4.44 -3.27 8.80
C GLY A 68 4.18 -2.28 7.66
N ILE A 69 5.20 -1.92 6.87
CA ILE A 69 5.00 -1.03 5.72
C ILE A 69 4.10 -1.69 4.67
N LYS A 70 4.33 -2.98 4.37
CA LYS A 70 3.51 -3.73 3.42
C LYS A 70 2.04 -3.82 3.87
N GLU A 71 1.82 -4.08 5.15
CA GLU A 71 0.47 -4.11 5.73
C GLU A 71 -0.23 -2.76 5.63
N ASN A 72 0.47 -1.66 5.97
CA ASN A 72 -0.07 -0.31 5.87
C ASN A 72 -0.45 0.05 4.44
N LEU A 73 0.40 -0.23 3.45
CA LEU A 73 0.07 0.03 2.05
C LEU A 73 -1.12 -0.80 1.55
N ALA A 74 -1.23 -2.06 1.99
CA ALA A 74 -2.38 -2.90 1.68
C ALA A 74 -3.67 -2.41 2.37
N GLN A 75 -3.58 -1.80 3.55
CA GLN A 75 -4.71 -1.15 4.22
C GLN A 75 -5.14 0.12 3.50
N ILE A 76 -4.19 0.96 3.07
CA ILE A 76 -4.48 2.19 2.31
C ILE A 76 -5.15 1.82 0.98
N SER A 77 -4.62 0.86 0.23
CA SER A 77 -5.23 0.40 -1.04
C SER A 77 -6.67 -0.09 -0.84
N ARG A 78 -6.94 -0.83 0.25
CA ARG A 78 -8.30 -1.25 0.62
C ARG A 78 -9.20 -0.07 0.96
N ALA A 79 -8.73 0.85 1.80
CA ALA A 79 -9.50 2.03 2.19
C ALA A 79 -9.90 2.90 0.98
N VAL A 80 -9.01 3.04 -0.01
CA VAL A 80 -9.31 3.76 -1.26
C VAL A 80 -10.40 3.05 -2.07
N ARG A 81 -10.33 1.72 -2.21
CA ARG A 81 -11.35 0.91 -2.91
C ARG A 81 -12.70 0.88 -2.18
N ASP A 82 -12.67 0.83 -0.85
CA ASP A 82 -13.88 0.85 -0.02
C ASP A 82 -14.58 2.21 -0.11
N ALA A 83 -13.81 3.30 -0.13
CA ALA A 83 -14.35 4.64 -0.37
C ALA A 83 -15.07 4.70 -1.72
N GLU A 84 -14.46 4.20 -2.79
CA GLU A 84 -15.09 4.14 -4.12
C GLU A 84 -16.44 3.38 -4.09
N THR A 85 -16.50 2.24 -3.41
CA THR A 85 -17.72 1.43 -3.28
C THR A 85 -18.79 2.13 -2.44
N ALA A 86 -18.41 2.72 -1.31
CA ALA A 86 -19.31 3.47 -0.45
C ALA A 86 -19.95 4.66 -1.20
N TYR A 87 -19.14 5.44 -1.93
CA TYR A 87 -19.62 6.55 -2.74
C TYR A 87 -20.55 6.08 -3.87
N ARG A 88 -20.23 4.99 -4.57
CA ARG A 88 -21.11 4.40 -5.61
C ARG A 88 -22.45 3.94 -5.05
N SER A 89 -22.47 3.38 -3.85
CA SER A 89 -23.69 2.89 -3.20
C SER A 89 -24.57 4.02 -2.66
N GLY A 90 -23.95 5.06 -2.09
CA GLY A 90 -24.63 6.25 -1.58
C GLY A 90 -25.31 7.04 -2.69
N ASP A 91 -24.62 7.22 -3.81
CA ASP A 91 -25.16 7.97 -4.96
C ASP A 91 -26.29 7.22 -5.67
N LYS A 92 -26.17 5.89 -5.84
CA LYS A 92 -27.29 5.06 -6.33
C LYS A 92 -28.53 5.14 -5.42
N ARG A 93 -28.35 5.15 -4.09
CA ARG A 93 -29.46 5.30 -3.14
C ARG A 93 -30.06 6.70 -3.20
N ALA A 94 -29.25 7.74 -3.28
CA ALA A 94 -29.73 9.11 -3.44
C ALA A 94 -30.52 9.26 -4.75
N ALA A 95 -29.99 8.77 -5.87
CA ALA A 95 -30.66 8.78 -7.17
C ALA A 95 -31.96 7.95 -7.18
N ALA A 96 -32.02 6.84 -6.43
CA ALA A 96 -33.24 6.04 -6.27
C ALA A 96 -34.31 6.71 -5.38
N ASN A 97 -33.90 7.65 -4.53
CA ASN A 97 -34.80 8.43 -3.68
C ASN A 97 -35.29 9.72 -4.36
N PHE A 98 -34.71 10.08 -5.50
CA PHE A 98 -35.18 11.16 -6.37
C PHE A 98 -35.81 10.56 -7.63
N HIS A 99 -37.07 10.15 -7.51
CA HIS A 99 -37.97 9.81 -8.61
C HIS A 99 -39.20 10.72 -8.55
#